data_AF-A0A3C0ZZJ5-F1
#
_entry.id   AF-A0A3C0ZZJ5-F1
#
_cell.length_a   1.000
_cell.length_b   1.000
_cell.length_c   1.000
_cell.angle_alpha   90.00
_cell.angle_beta   90.00
_cell.angle_gamma   90.00
#
_symmetry.space_group_name_H-M   'P 1'
#
loop_
_entity.id
_entity.type
_entity.pdbx_description
1 polymer ?
#
loop_
_entity_poly.entity_id
_entity_poly.type
_entity_poly.pdbx_seq_one_letter_code
_entity_poly.pdbx_strand_id
1 'polypeptide(L)'
;MSLYRQSIQVILQNQADSGAYMASPNFPPYAYCWLRDGSFIAYAMNLVGQHDSAGRFLSWVDETIRRYAWKVDRLLMKIEEEEPIEESDYLHTRYTLEGEEADARWWNFQLDGYGAWLWGLAQHVRMTRDWRLLDELKSSIDITLRYLRGLWMVPNYDCWEENGDKVHISTLAAIYGGLEAISAFQPQEPFAEIEDIKDFVLQKGVKTGHLVKYIGTDIVDASLLSASTPFRLLQPDDQIMQATVAHIEADLHCSDGGVHRYLGDTYYGGGEWTLLAAWLGWYYAEVGEYERARKLLAWVEAQADDRGNLPEQVSDHLLAPNRYSEWEARWGPVAKPLLWSHALYLILHQAVQGAGEVCRWNRLYDWKA
;
A
#
# COMPACT_ATOMS: atom_id res chain seq x y z
N MET A 1 7.23 -25.23 -11.20
CA MET A 1 6.11 -24.31 -11.56
C MET A 1 6.72 -22.91 -11.70
N SER A 2 6.32 -22.09 -12.66
CA SER A 2 6.85 -20.71 -12.79
C SER A 2 6.52 -19.88 -11.54
N LEU A 3 7.38 -18.93 -11.14
CA LEU A 3 7.12 -18.03 -10.00
C LEU A 3 5.79 -17.28 -10.12
N TYR A 4 5.38 -16.91 -11.34
CA TYR A 4 4.06 -16.33 -11.63
C TYR A 4 2.90 -17.19 -11.07
N ARG A 5 2.79 -18.44 -11.50
CA ARG A 5 1.76 -19.37 -10.99
C ARG A 5 1.93 -19.68 -9.51
N GLN A 6 3.17 -19.78 -9.02
CA GLN A 6 3.43 -20.03 -7.60
C GLN A 6 2.95 -18.87 -6.73
N SER A 7 3.19 -17.62 -7.13
CA SER A 7 2.75 -16.44 -6.38
C SER A 7 1.23 -16.37 -6.25
N ILE A 8 0.50 -16.71 -7.32
CA ILE A 8 -0.98 -16.83 -7.27
C ILE A 8 -1.41 -17.91 -6.26
N GLN A 9 -0.75 -19.07 -6.28
CA GLN A 9 -1.06 -20.16 -5.34
C GLN A 9 -0.73 -19.81 -3.89
N VAL A 10 0.41 -19.15 -3.63
CA VAL A 10 0.79 -18.69 -2.29
C VAL A 10 -0.27 -17.73 -1.75
N ILE A 11 -0.75 -16.78 -2.55
CA ILE A 11 -1.81 -15.86 -2.12
C ILE A 11 -3.11 -16.62 -1.82
N LEU A 12 -3.57 -17.49 -2.73
CA LEU A 12 -4.81 -18.26 -2.54
C LEU A 12 -4.76 -19.17 -1.31
N GLN A 13 -3.62 -19.81 -1.06
CA GLN A 13 -3.44 -20.71 0.09
C GLN A 13 -3.41 -19.98 1.43
N ASN A 14 -3.12 -18.67 1.43
CA ASN A 14 -3.05 -17.83 2.62
C ASN A 14 -4.17 -16.78 2.67
N GLN A 15 -5.21 -16.95 1.85
CA GLN A 15 -6.47 -16.25 2.01
C GLN A 15 -7.38 -17.08 2.93
N ALA A 16 -7.82 -16.49 4.03
CA ALA A 16 -8.73 -17.14 4.97
C ALA A 16 -10.12 -17.37 4.36
N ASP A 17 -10.91 -18.26 4.95
CA ASP A 17 -12.32 -18.51 4.55
C ASP A 17 -13.20 -17.26 4.68
N SER A 18 -12.86 -16.36 5.60
CA SER A 18 -13.48 -15.05 5.75
C SER A 18 -13.24 -14.09 4.58
N GLY A 19 -12.20 -14.34 3.76
CA GLY A 19 -11.76 -13.46 2.67
C GLY A 19 -10.51 -12.65 2.99
N ALA A 20 -10.10 -12.56 4.26
CA ALA A 20 -8.89 -11.86 4.68
C ALA A 20 -7.63 -12.47 4.05
N TYR A 21 -6.68 -11.62 3.62
CA TYR A 21 -5.34 -12.06 3.25
C TYR A 21 -4.41 -11.93 4.46
N MET A 22 -3.79 -13.04 4.87
CA MET A 22 -2.76 -12.99 5.91
C MET A 22 -1.49 -12.35 5.37
N ALA A 23 -0.87 -11.43 6.09
CA ALA A 23 0.36 -10.78 5.61
C ALA A 23 1.51 -11.79 5.43
N SER A 24 1.77 -12.64 6.43
CA SER A 24 2.74 -13.74 6.31
C SER A 24 2.41 -14.92 7.24
N PRO A 25 2.33 -16.16 6.72
CA PRO A 25 1.97 -17.34 7.51
C PRO A 25 3.07 -17.87 8.41
N ASN A 26 4.33 -17.54 8.16
CA ASN A 26 5.47 -18.06 8.90
C ASN A 26 6.15 -17.01 9.78
N PHE A 27 5.52 -15.85 9.96
CA PHE A 27 6.00 -14.78 10.81
C PHE A 27 4.89 -14.39 11.79
N PRO A 28 4.93 -14.85 13.05
CA PRO A 28 3.81 -14.71 13.99
C PRO A 28 3.28 -13.28 14.17
N PRO A 29 4.11 -12.21 14.21
CA PRO A 29 3.60 -10.84 14.23
C PRO A 29 2.76 -10.44 13.01
N TYR A 30 2.88 -11.17 11.89
CA TYR A 30 2.19 -10.93 10.62
C TYR A 30 1.07 -11.95 10.34
N ALA A 31 0.66 -12.72 11.35
CA ALA A 31 -0.51 -13.60 11.29
C ALA A 31 -1.85 -12.82 11.38
N TYR A 32 -1.91 -11.66 10.73
CA TYR A 32 -3.01 -10.70 10.72
C TYR A 32 -3.25 -10.19 9.29
N CYS A 33 -4.33 -9.46 9.11
CA CYS A 33 -4.68 -8.78 7.86
C CYS A 33 -4.54 -7.26 8.02
N TRP A 34 -3.86 -6.63 7.07
CA TRP A 34 -3.80 -5.18 6.91
C TRP A 34 -4.60 -4.80 5.67
N LEU A 35 -5.35 -3.70 5.75
CA LEU A 35 -6.08 -3.17 4.59
C LEU A 35 -5.12 -2.74 3.48
N ARG A 36 -3.95 -2.16 3.83
CA ARG A 36 -2.90 -1.76 2.88
C ARG A 36 -2.45 -2.96 2.03
N ASP A 37 -1.87 -3.96 2.67
CA ASP A 37 -1.33 -5.15 2.03
C ASP A 37 -2.42 -5.86 1.22
N GLY A 38 -3.58 -6.08 1.84
CA GLY A 38 -4.72 -6.75 1.24
C GLY A 38 -5.26 -6.02 0.00
N SER A 39 -5.18 -4.69 -0.06
CA SER A 39 -5.62 -3.90 -1.22
C SER A 39 -4.71 -4.09 -2.43
N PHE A 40 -3.38 -4.10 -2.22
CA PHE A 40 -2.43 -4.43 -3.28
C PHE A 40 -2.54 -5.90 -3.70
N ILE A 41 -2.76 -6.81 -2.75
CA ILE A 41 -3.00 -8.24 -3.05
C ILE A 41 -4.28 -8.41 -3.87
N ALA A 42 -5.39 -7.78 -3.48
CA ALA A 42 -6.65 -7.83 -4.22
C ALA A 42 -6.50 -7.25 -5.63
N TYR A 43 -5.77 -6.14 -5.79
CA TYR A 43 -5.46 -5.58 -7.10
C TYR A 43 -4.64 -6.54 -7.96
N ALA A 44 -3.59 -7.15 -7.42
CA ALA A 44 -2.79 -8.17 -8.10
C ALA A 44 -3.65 -9.37 -8.52
N MET A 45 -4.53 -9.84 -7.62
CA MET A 45 -5.42 -10.96 -7.89
C MET A 45 -6.44 -10.63 -9.00
N ASN A 46 -6.94 -9.40 -9.06
CA ASN A 46 -7.76 -8.95 -10.19
C ASN A 46 -6.98 -8.97 -11.52
N LEU A 47 -5.75 -8.47 -11.55
CA LEU A 47 -4.93 -8.45 -12.77
C LEU A 47 -4.69 -9.84 -13.36
N VAL A 48 -4.62 -10.87 -12.51
CA VAL A 48 -4.40 -12.26 -12.92
C VAL A 48 -5.70 -13.06 -13.07
N GLY A 49 -6.86 -12.39 -13.04
CA GLY A 49 -8.18 -12.96 -13.27
C GLY A 49 -8.80 -13.69 -12.07
N GLN A 50 -8.20 -13.59 -10.88
CA GLN A 50 -8.73 -14.16 -9.62
C GLN A 50 -9.68 -13.18 -8.93
N HIS A 51 -10.71 -12.75 -9.66
CA HIS A 51 -11.66 -11.73 -9.20
C HIS A 51 -12.43 -12.14 -7.95
N ASP A 52 -12.83 -13.41 -7.83
CA ASP A 52 -13.54 -13.91 -6.66
C ASP A 52 -12.70 -13.81 -5.39
N SER A 53 -11.40 -14.09 -5.49
CA SER A 53 -10.44 -13.94 -4.39
C SER A 53 -10.35 -12.47 -3.96
N ALA A 54 -10.21 -11.54 -4.91
CA ALA A 54 -10.20 -10.11 -4.63
C ALA A 54 -11.52 -9.61 -4.01
N GLY A 55 -12.67 -10.03 -4.55
CA GLY A 55 -14.00 -9.65 -4.07
C GLY A 55 -14.25 -10.09 -2.63
N ARG A 56 -13.83 -11.31 -2.26
CA ARG A 56 -13.94 -11.82 -0.88
C ARG A 56 -13.17 -10.96 0.12
N PHE A 57 -11.97 -10.48 -0.23
CA PHE A 57 -11.23 -9.54 0.61
C PHE A 57 -11.97 -8.20 0.76
N LEU A 58 -12.52 -7.65 -0.32
CA LEU A 58 -13.26 -6.40 -0.28
C LEU A 58 -14.49 -6.51 0.62
N SER A 59 -15.25 -7.61 0.52
CA SER A 59 -16.38 -7.91 1.42
C SER A 59 -15.94 -8.10 2.87
N TRP A 60 -14.79 -8.74 3.11
CA TRP A 60 -14.23 -8.87 4.46
C TRP A 60 -13.90 -7.50 5.08
N VAL A 61 -13.34 -6.56 4.31
CA VAL A 61 -13.09 -5.20 4.78
C VAL A 61 -14.40 -4.48 5.08
N ASP A 62 -15.44 -4.65 4.26
CA ASP A 62 -16.77 -4.08 4.53
C ASP A 62 -17.32 -4.53 5.89
N GLU A 63 -17.32 -5.84 6.15
CA GLU A 63 -17.78 -6.40 7.42
C GLU A 63 -16.97 -5.85 8.61
N THR A 64 -15.66 -5.74 8.44
CA THR A 64 -14.74 -5.22 9.46
C THR A 64 -15.01 -3.74 9.76
N ILE A 65 -15.14 -2.89 8.74
CA ILE A 65 -15.40 -1.46 8.92
C ILE A 65 -16.78 -1.22 9.54
N ARG A 66 -17.82 -1.94 9.08
CA ARG A 66 -19.17 -1.84 9.65
C ARG A 66 -19.21 -2.24 11.12
N ARG A 67 -18.43 -3.25 11.52
CA ARG A 67 -18.33 -3.69 12.93
C ARG A 67 -17.85 -2.58 13.86
N TYR A 68 -16.96 -1.71 13.38
CA TYR A 68 -16.36 -0.63 14.15
C TYR A 68 -16.88 0.77 13.76
N ALA A 69 -18.00 0.86 13.05
CA ALA A 69 -18.64 2.11 12.66
C ALA A 69 -18.85 3.07 13.86
N TRP A 70 -19.23 2.49 15.00
CA TRP A 70 -19.45 3.22 16.26
C TRP A 70 -18.20 3.96 16.76
N LYS A 71 -16.99 3.47 16.46
CA LYS A 71 -15.73 4.16 16.80
C LYS A 71 -15.57 5.44 15.99
N VAL A 72 -15.90 5.40 14.70
CA VAL A 72 -15.87 6.58 13.82
C VAL A 72 -16.87 7.62 14.31
N ASP A 73 -18.11 7.21 14.62
CA ASP A 73 -19.12 8.14 15.15
C ASP A 73 -18.66 8.78 16.47
N ARG A 74 -18.15 7.97 17.41
CA ARG A 74 -17.62 8.46 18.70
C ARG A 74 -16.44 9.40 18.51
N LEU A 75 -15.47 9.02 17.68
CA LEU A 75 -14.27 9.81 17.45
C LEU A 75 -14.59 11.18 16.86
N LEU A 76 -15.46 11.24 15.85
CA LEU A 76 -15.85 12.50 15.23
C LEU A 76 -16.63 13.40 16.20
N MET A 77 -17.48 12.82 17.06
CA MET A 77 -18.14 13.56 18.13
C MET A 77 -17.12 14.14 19.13
N LYS A 78 -16.15 13.35 19.58
CA LYS A 78 -15.08 13.82 20.48
C LYS A 78 -14.27 14.95 19.87
N ILE A 79 -13.98 14.90 18.56
CA ILE A 79 -13.31 15.99 17.84
C ILE A 79 -14.14 17.27 17.86
N GLU A 80 -15.45 17.17 17.59
CA GLU A 80 -16.37 18.32 17.59
C GLU A 80 -16.52 18.95 18.98
N GLU A 81 -16.55 18.12 20.03
CA GLU A 81 -16.69 18.54 21.42
C GLU A 81 -15.37 18.91 22.10
N GLU A 82 -14.25 18.88 21.36
CA GLU A 82 -12.89 19.11 21.86
C GLU A 82 -12.51 18.18 23.04
N GLU A 83 -13.06 16.96 23.07
CA GLU A 83 -12.75 15.96 24.09
C GLU A 83 -11.38 15.29 23.84
N PRO A 84 -10.68 14.84 24.91
CA PRO A 84 -9.41 14.13 24.77
C PRO A 84 -9.56 12.83 23.96
N ILE A 85 -8.79 12.68 22.88
CA ILE A 85 -8.76 11.49 22.03
C ILE A 85 -7.70 10.51 22.51
N GLU A 86 -8.06 9.23 22.59
CA GLU A 86 -7.17 8.13 22.94
C GLU A 86 -6.84 7.29 21.71
N GLU A 87 -5.73 6.55 21.73
CA GLU A 87 -5.35 5.67 20.62
C GLU A 87 -6.45 4.62 20.31
N SER A 88 -7.18 4.18 21.34
CA SER A 88 -8.29 3.23 21.21
C SER A 88 -9.54 3.81 20.53
N ASP A 89 -9.60 5.13 20.30
CA ASP A 89 -10.69 5.76 19.53
C ASP A 89 -10.51 5.57 18.02
N TYR A 90 -9.28 5.45 17.55
CA TYR A 90 -9.00 5.24 16.13
C TYR A 90 -9.30 3.80 15.70
N LEU A 91 -9.65 3.62 14.43
CA LEU A 91 -9.71 2.28 13.84
C LEU A 91 -8.29 1.70 13.76
N HIS A 92 -8.17 0.38 13.94
CA HIS A 92 -6.88 -0.30 13.94
C HIS A 92 -6.30 -0.50 12.53
N THR A 93 -4.98 -0.46 12.42
CA THR A 93 -4.26 -0.86 11.20
C THR A 93 -4.33 -2.35 10.92
N ARG A 94 -4.52 -3.15 11.98
CA ARG A 94 -4.44 -4.62 11.96
C ARG A 94 -5.69 -5.27 12.50
N TYR A 95 -6.12 -6.30 11.79
CA TYR A 95 -7.23 -7.12 12.21
C TYR A 95 -6.87 -8.60 12.18
N THR A 96 -7.50 -9.39 13.04
CA THR A 96 -7.53 -10.85 12.90
C THR A 96 -8.15 -11.24 11.55
N LEU A 97 -8.01 -12.50 11.14
CA LEU A 97 -8.61 -12.95 9.88
C LEU A 97 -10.14 -12.90 9.93
N GLU A 98 -10.74 -12.85 11.12
CA GLU A 98 -12.17 -12.72 11.37
C GLU A 98 -12.64 -11.24 11.43
N GLY A 99 -11.71 -10.29 11.23
CA GLY A 99 -12.01 -8.85 11.24
C GLY A 99 -12.09 -8.24 12.63
N GLU A 100 -11.53 -8.89 13.65
CA GLU A 100 -11.47 -8.33 15.01
C GLU A 100 -10.21 -7.50 15.18
N GLU A 101 -10.28 -6.42 15.94
CA GLU A 101 -9.12 -5.59 16.27
C GLU A 101 -8.02 -6.44 16.95
N ALA A 102 -6.79 -6.38 16.39
CA ALA A 102 -5.63 -7.05 16.96
C ALA A 102 -5.17 -6.39 18.28
N ASP A 103 -4.18 -6.97 18.97
CA ASP A 103 -3.65 -6.47 20.26
C ASP A 103 -3.38 -4.95 20.20
N ALA A 104 -3.97 -4.22 21.15
CA ALA A 104 -3.89 -2.76 21.25
C ALA A 104 -2.47 -2.23 21.55
N ARG A 105 -1.52 -3.09 21.93
CA ARG A 105 -0.10 -2.71 22.19
C ARG A 105 0.72 -2.45 20.92
N TRP A 106 0.08 -2.37 19.76
CA TRP A 106 0.73 -2.09 18.48
C TRP A 106 0.47 -0.66 18.02
N TRP A 107 1.32 -0.19 17.10
CA TRP A 107 1.22 1.12 16.45
C TRP A 107 0.02 1.16 15.48
N ASN A 108 -1.19 1.21 16.04
CA ASN A 108 -2.40 0.85 15.33
C ASN A 108 -3.00 2.00 14.52
N PHE A 109 -2.71 3.26 14.82
CA PHE A 109 -3.31 4.38 14.09
C PHE A 109 -2.57 4.63 12.76
N GLN A 110 -3.18 4.16 11.67
CA GLN A 110 -2.71 4.35 10.29
C GLN A 110 -3.91 4.63 9.38
N LEU A 111 -3.79 5.64 8.51
CA LEU A 111 -4.88 6.05 7.63
C LEU A 111 -4.76 5.49 6.20
N ASP A 112 -3.55 5.11 5.78
CA ASP A 112 -3.24 4.77 4.39
C ASP A 112 -3.98 3.51 3.91
N GLY A 113 -4.17 2.52 4.79
CA GLY A 113 -4.88 1.28 4.46
C GLY A 113 -6.32 1.51 4.01
N TYR A 114 -7.01 2.49 4.62
CA TYR A 114 -8.38 2.85 4.26
C TYR A 114 -8.46 3.53 2.89
N GLY A 115 -7.51 4.41 2.59
CA GLY A 115 -7.36 5.01 1.26
C GLY A 115 -7.04 3.96 0.20
N ALA A 116 -6.08 3.08 0.49
CA ALA A 116 -5.72 1.96 -0.38
C ALA A 116 -6.91 1.02 -0.65
N TRP A 117 -7.76 0.78 0.35
CA TRP A 117 -8.97 -0.04 0.18
C TRP A 117 -9.99 0.60 -0.75
N LEU A 118 -10.30 1.89 -0.59
CA LEU A 118 -11.20 2.61 -1.51
C LEU A 118 -10.66 2.55 -2.95
N TRP A 119 -9.35 2.75 -3.13
CA TRP A 119 -8.70 2.59 -4.42
C TRP A 119 -8.84 1.16 -4.96
N GLY A 120 -8.54 0.14 -4.14
CA GLY A 120 -8.62 -1.27 -4.53
C GLY A 120 -10.04 -1.71 -4.93
N LEU A 121 -11.05 -1.26 -4.19
CA LEU A 121 -12.47 -1.47 -4.52
C LEU A 121 -12.82 -0.84 -5.87
N ALA A 122 -12.44 0.41 -6.08
CA ALA A 122 -12.65 1.11 -7.34
C ALA A 122 -12.00 0.37 -8.53
N GLN A 123 -10.76 -0.11 -8.37
CA GLN A 123 -10.08 -0.88 -9.41
C GLN A 123 -10.77 -2.22 -9.68
N HIS A 124 -11.21 -2.94 -8.64
CA HIS A 124 -11.95 -4.18 -8.80
C HIS A 124 -13.22 -3.96 -9.62
N VAL A 125 -14.05 -2.97 -9.26
CA VAL A 125 -15.29 -2.65 -9.97
C VAL A 125 -15.03 -2.26 -11.42
N ARG A 126 -13.98 -1.47 -11.71
CA ARG A 126 -13.61 -1.15 -13.11
C ARG A 126 -13.25 -2.39 -13.92
N MET A 127 -12.51 -3.32 -13.33
CA MET A 127 -12.05 -4.54 -14.02
C MET A 127 -13.18 -5.56 -14.21
N THR A 128 -14.02 -5.78 -13.20
CA THR A 128 -15.10 -6.78 -13.22
C THR A 128 -16.40 -6.25 -13.80
N ARG A 129 -16.60 -4.93 -13.78
CA ARG A 129 -17.87 -4.25 -14.06
C ARG A 129 -19.00 -4.67 -13.11
N ASP A 130 -18.66 -5.15 -11.91
CA ASP A 130 -19.64 -5.46 -10.87
C ASP A 130 -20.02 -4.19 -10.09
N TRP A 131 -20.83 -3.35 -10.72
CA TRP A 131 -21.31 -2.09 -10.12
C TRP A 131 -22.17 -2.32 -8.87
N ARG A 132 -22.83 -3.47 -8.78
CA ARG A 132 -23.69 -3.85 -7.66
C ARG A 132 -22.90 -3.95 -6.36
N LEU A 133 -21.62 -4.30 -6.44
CA LEU A 133 -20.72 -4.37 -5.30
C LEU A 133 -20.59 -3.00 -4.60
N LEU A 134 -20.63 -1.89 -5.32
CA LEU A 134 -20.60 -0.54 -4.71
C LEU A 134 -21.84 -0.28 -3.85
N ASP A 135 -23.02 -0.73 -4.29
CA ASP A 135 -24.25 -0.60 -3.53
C ASP A 135 -24.22 -1.50 -2.28
N GLU A 136 -23.67 -2.71 -2.40
CA GLU A 136 -23.52 -3.65 -1.28
C GLU A 136 -22.58 -3.12 -0.20
N LEU A 137 -21.45 -2.52 -0.60
CA LEU A 137 -20.45 -1.97 0.33
C LEU A 137 -20.71 -0.50 0.67
N LYS A 138 -21.84 0.09 0.26
CA LYS A 138 -22.10 1.54 0.45
C LYS A 138 -21.88 1.99 1.89
N SER A 139 -22.32 1.19 2.86
CA SER A 139 -22.18 1.54 4.28
C SER A 139 -20.72 1.67 4.71
N SER A 140 -19.84 0.73 4.38
CA SER A 140 -18.42 0.82 4.74
C SER A 140 -17.70 1.91 3.95
N ILE A 141 -18.09 2.15 2.69
CA ILE A 141 -17.59 3.29 1.90
C ILE A 141 -17.91 4.60 2.63
N ASP A 142 -19.19 4.84 2.98
CA ASP A 142 -19.61 6.07 3.65
C ASP A 142 -18.91 6.28 5.00
N ILE A 143 -18.75 5.22 5.80
CA ILE A 143 -18.02 5.25 7.08
C ILE A 143 -16.55 5.66 6.84
N THR A 144 -15.92 5.04 5.84
CA THR A 144 -14.51 5.30 5.52
C THR A 144 -14.31 6.73 5.02
N LEU A 145 -15.20 7.22 4.16
CA LEU A 145 -15.16 8.60 3.67
C LEU A 145 -15.29 9.60 4.82
N ARG A 146 -16.20 9.37 5.77
CA ARG A 146 -16.33 10.21 6.98
C ARG A 146 -15.07 10.18 7.84
N TYR A 147 -14.50 8.99 8.03
CA TYR A 147 -13.29 8.79 8.82
C TYR A 147 -12.09 9.54 8.21
N LEU A 148 -11.85 9.36 6.91
CA LEU A 148 -10.75 10.03 6.20
C LEU A 148 -10.95 11.55 6.14
N ARG A 149 -12.17 12.03 5.86
CA ARG A 149 -12.50 13.46 5.86
C ARG A 149 -12.17 14.14 7.19
N GLY A 150 -12.50 13.49 8.31
CA GLY A 150 -12.26 14.06 9.63
C GLY A 150 -10.79 14.00 10.09
N LEU A 151 -9.97 13.14 9.47
CA LEU A 151 -8.67 12.77 10.05
C LEU A 151 -7.47 12.91 9.12
N TRP A 152 -7.63 13.25 7.83
CA TRP A 152 -6.51 13.21 6.87
C TRP A 152 -5.31 14.09 7.27
N MET A 153 -5.50 15.13 8.09
CA MET A 153 -4.42 15.97 8.65
C MET A 153 -3.86 15.48 10.00
N VAL A 154 -4.48 14.48 10.62
CA VAL A 154 -4.07 14.00 11.95
C VAL A 154 -2.79 13.17 11.83
N PRO A 155 -1.74 13.50 12.60
CA PRO A 155 -0.50 12.72 12.60
C PRO A 155 -0.76 11.26 12.96
N ASN A 156 -0.16 10.34 12.21
CA ASN A 156 -0.35 8.90 12.35
C ASN A 156 0.93 8.16 11.94
N TYR A 157 0.99 6.85 12.21
CA TYR A 157 2.16 6.05 11.82
C TYR A 157 2.22 5.90 10.29
N ASP A 158 3.42 5.86 9.72
CA ASP A 158 3.59 5.56 8.29
C ASP A 158 3.30 4.09 7.98
N CYS A 159 3.38 3.69 6.70
CA CYS A 159 3.20 2.30 6.28
C CYS A 159 4.25 1.32 6.85
N TRP A 160 5.27 1.85 7.54
CA TRP A 160 6.32 1.11 8.24
C TRP A 160 6.10 1.03 9.74
N GLU A 161 4.97 1.55 10.24
CA GLU A 161 4.60 1.58 11.66
C GLU A 161 5.51 2.46 12.51
N GLU A 162 6.07 3.52 11.91
CA GLU A 162 7.02 4.42 12.52
C GLU A 162 6.50 5.88 12.51
N ASN A 163 7.10 6.72 13.37
CA ASN A 163 6.90 8.18 13.35
C ASN A 163 5.42 8.62 13.45
N GLY A 164 4.69 8.06 14.42
CA GLY A 164 3.26 8.31 14.63
C GLY A 164 2.86 9.75 14.96
N ASP A 165 3.84 10.61 15.26
CA ASP A 165 3.67 12.03 15.52
C ASP A 165 3.84 12.90 14.24
N LYS A 166 3.93 12.28 13.06
CA LYS A 166 4.15 12.96 11.77
C LYS A 166 2.97 12.79 10.81
N VAL A 167 2.96 13.64 9.77
CA VAL A 167 2.05 13.55 8.61
C VAL A 167 2.87 13.10 7.40
N HIS A 168 2.60 11.89 6.92
CA HIS A 168 3.38 11.21 5.89
C HIS A 168 2.80 11.43 4.49
N ILE A 169 3.67 11.69 3.50
CA ILE A 169 3.22 11.98 2.14
C ILE A 169 2.66 10.74 1.44
N SER A 170 3.21 9.55 1.70
CA SER A 170 2.67 8.30 1.17
C SER A 170 1.28 7.97 1.74
N THR A 171 1.03 8.29 3.02
CA THR A 171 -0.31 8.18 3.61
C THR A 171 -1.29 9.14 2.93
N LEU A 172 -0.91 10.40 2.74
CA LEU A 172 -1.75 11.38 2.02
C LEU A 172 -2.01 10.96 0.57
N ALA A 173 -1.02 10.39 -0.11
CA ALA A 173 -1.18 9.83 -1.44
C ALA A 173 -2.23 8.68 -1.46
N ALA A 174 -2.16 7.74 -0.52
CA ALA A 174 -3.14 6.66 -0.43
C ALA A 174 -4.56 7.17 -0.18
N ILE A 175 -4.73 8.17 0.70
CA ILE A 175 -6.01 8.82 0.96
C ILE A 175 -6.51 9.52 -0.32
N TYR A 176 -5.67 10.35 -0.94
CA TYR A 176 -5.99 11.04 -2.20
C TYR A 176 -6.45 10.05 -3.27
N GLY A 177 -5.67 9.00 -3.54
CA GLY A 177 -5.97 8.04 -4.59
C GLY A 177 -7.22 7.21 -4.29
N GLY A 178 -7.51 6.93 -3.03
CA GLY A 178 -8.75 6.30 -2.61
C GLY A 178 -9.99 7.17 -2.86
N LEU A 179 -9.93 8.43 -2.41
CA LEU A 179 -11.00 9.41 -2.59
C LEU A 179 -11.25 9.70 -4.07
N GLU A 180 -10.19 9.99 -4.82
CA GLU A 180 -10.27 10.26 -6.26
C GLU A 180 -10.86 9.05 -6.99
N ALA A 181 -10.41 7.83 -6.65
CA ALA A 181 -10.88 6.65 -7.35
C ALA A 181 -12.33 6.30 -7.10
N ILE A 182 -12.83 6.44 -5.87
CA ILE A 182 -14.23 6.15 -5.53
C ILE A 182 -15.17 7.28 -5.98
N SER A 183 -14.70 8.53 -6.04
CA SER A 183 -15.49 9.68 -6.48
C SER A 183 -16.04 9.53 -7.90
N ALA A 184 -15.33 8.81 -8.77
CA ALA A 184 -15.77 8.49 -10.12
C ALA A 184 -17.12 7.74 -10.16
N PHE A 185 -17.52 7.09 -9.07
CA PHE A 185 -18.80 6.39 -8.94
C PHE A 185 -19.85 7.15 -8.14
N GLN A 186 -19.47 8.28 -7.54
CA GLN A 186 -20.35 9.15 -6.75
C GLN A 186 -20.30 10.61 -7.26
N PRO A 187 -20.61 10.86 -8.55
CA PRO A 187 -20.39 12.18 -9.17
C PRO A 187 -21.26 13.31 -8.58
N GLN A 188 -22.23 12.98 -7.72
CA GLN A 188 -23.12 13.96 -7.08
C GLN A 188 -22.56 14.49 -5.76
N GLU A 189 -21.50 13.89 -5.21
CA GLU A 189 -20.89 14.29 -3.94
C GLU A 189 -19.39 14.58 -4.15
N PRO A 190 -19.02 15.79 -4.58
CA PRO A 190 -17.60 16.15 -4.76
C PRO A 190 -16.88 16.17 -3.41
N PHE A 191 -15.74 15.50 -3.33
CA PHE A 191 -14.86 15.49 -2.16
C PHE A 191 -13.87 16.65 -2.26
N ALA A 192 -14.13 17.75 -1.55
CA ALA A 192 -13.23 18.90 -1.50
C ALA A 192 -11.82 18.52 -1.01
N GLU A 193 -11.75 17.48 -0.17
CA GLU A 193 -10.51 16.96 0.41
C GLU A 193 -9.50 16.50 -0.65
N ILE A 194 -9.94 16.10 -1.85
CA ILE A 194 -9.03 15.66 -2.93
C ILE A 194 -8.10 16.81 -3.33
N GLU A 195 -8.67 18.00 -3.59
CA GLU A 195 -7.89 19.19 -3.96
C GLU A 195 -7.11 19.70 -2.74
N ASP A 196 -7.71 19.71 -1.54
CA ASP A 196 -7.04 20.16 -0.32
C ASP A 196 -5.79 19.33 0.01
N ILE A 197 -5.88 17.99 -0.11
CA ILE A 197 -4.74 17.08 0.13
C ILE A 197 -3.64 17.34 -0.89
N LYS A 198 -3.99 17.47 -2.18
CA LYS A 198 -3.02 17.71 -3.25
C LYS A 198 -2.30 19.03 -3.06
N ASP A 199 -3.05 20.11 -2.80
CA ASP A 199 -2.49 21.43 -2.54
C ASP A 199 -1.61 21.42 -1.30
N PHE A 200 -2.03 20.75 -0.23
CA PHE A 200 -1.25 20.61 0.99
C PHE A 200 0.08 19.90 0.73
N VAL A 201 0.07 18.77 0.00
CA VAL A 201 1.27 18.01 -0.36
C VAL A 201 2.21 18.85 -1.23
N LEU A 202 1.70 19.55 -2.24
CA LEU A 202 2.51 20.42 -3.09
C LEU A 202 3.13 21.60 -2.33
N GLN A 203 2.42 22.15 -1.34
CA GLN A 203 2.89 23.29 -0.56
C GLN A 203 3.83 22.90 0.60
N LYS A 204 3.62 21.74 1.22
CA LYS A 204 4.29 21.36 2.49
C LYS A 204 5.13 20.09 2.39
N GLY A 205 4.82 19.22 1.43
CA GLY A 205 5.47 17.94 1.20
C GLY A 205 6.56 17.95 0.12
N VAL A 206 6.76 19.07 -0.57
CA VAL A 206 7.80 19.24 -1.59
C VAL A 206 8.96 20.06 -1.03
N LYS A 207 10.17 19.51 -1.06
CA LYS A 207 11.41 20.22 -0.72
C LYS A 207 12.35 20.19 -1.91
N THR A 208 12.86 21.35 -2.32
CA THR A 208 13.84 21.46 -3.42
C THR A 208 13.43 20.72 -4.71
N GLY A 209 12.12 20.67 -5.00
CA GLY A 209 11.58 20.06 -6.22
C GLY A 209 11.26 18.56 -6.15
N HIS A 210 11.41 17.89 -5.01
CA HIS A 210 11.00 16.48 -4.82
C HIS A 210 10.14 16.31 -3.56
N LEU A 211 9.39 15.20 -3.48
CA LEU A 211 8.61 14.84 -2.31
C LEU A 211 9.51 14.34 -1.17
N VAL A 212 9.14 14.64 0.07
CA VAL A 212 9.83 14.16 1.28
C VAL A 212 8.96 13.13 2.03
N LYS A 213 9.56 12.26 2.85
CA LYS A 213 8.86 11.18 3.57
C LYS A 213 7.67 11.70 4.40
N TYR A 214 7.89 12.75 5.18
CA TYR A 214 6.88 13.41 6.01
C TYR A 214 7.14 14.91 6.16
N ILE A 215 6.12 15.66 6.55
CA ILE A 215 6.22 17.12 6.66
C ILE A 215 7.37 17.55 7.58
N GLY A 216 8.25 18.41 7.05
CA GLY A 216 9.37 18.99 7.78
C GLY A 216 10.66 18.14 7.79
N THR A 217 10.71 17.05 7.04
CA THR A 217 11.94 16.26 6.85
C THR A 217 12.64 16.57 5.53
N ASP A 218 13.87 16.07 5.41
CA ASP A 218 14.71 16.17 4.22
C ASP A 218 14.97 14.81 3.58
N ILE A 219 14.49 13.73 4.22
CA ILE A 219 14.69 12.36 3.75
C ILE A 219 13.60 11.96 2.75
N VAL A 220 14.00 11.16 1.77
CA VAL A 220 13.08 10.41 0.92
C VAL A 220 12.80 9.03 1.50
N ASP A 221 11.68 8.46 1.08
CA ASP A 221 11.25 7.11 1.41
C ASP A 221 10.71 6.45 0.13
N ALA A 222 11.03 5.18 -0.08
CA ALA A 222 10.62 4.47 -1.28
C ALA A 222 9.08 4.35 -1.42
N SER A 223 8.33 4.41 -0.31
CA SER A 223 6.86 4.48 -0.34
C SER A 223 6.33 5.73 -1.07
N LEU A 224 7.14 6.76 -1.31
CA LEU A 224 6.76 7.92 -2.11
C LEU A 224 6.46 7.56 -3.57
N LEU A 225 6.89 6.38 -4.06
CA LEU A 225 6.43 5.83 -5.35
C LEU A 225 4.89 5.77 -5.43
N SER A 226 4.23 5.52 -4.29
CA SER A 226 2.76 5.52 -4.18
C SER A 226 2.10 6.82 -4.60
N ALA A 227 2.79 7.97 -4.47
CA ALA A 227 2.28 9.29 -4.83
C ALA A 227 1.96 9.43 -6.32
N SER A 228 2.57 8.62 -7.19
CA SER A 228 2.16 8.49 -8.58
C SER A 228 1.55 7.12 -8.88
N THR A 229 2.26 6.06 -8.57
CA THR A 229 1.90 4.69 -8.92
C THR A 229 1.46 3.94 -7.65
N PRO A 230 0.16 3.65 -7.42
CA PRO A 230 -0.97 3.83 -8.33
C PRO A 230 -1.87 5.03 -8.02
N PHE A 231 -1.58 5.83 -6.99
CA PHE A 231 -2.57 6.75 -6.42
C PHE A 231 -2.75 8.07 -7.17
N ARG A 232 -1.89 8.38 -8.16
CA ARG A 232 -2.05 9.51 -9.09
C ARG A 232 -2.22 10.88 -8.42
N LEU A 233 -1.66 11.08 -7.22
CA LEU A 233 -1.53 12.42 -6.64
C LEU A 233 -0.69 13.30 -7.58
N LEU A 234 0.40 12.74 -8.08
CA LEU A 234 1.16 13.23 -9.23
C LEU A 234 1.06 12.23 -10.39
N GLN A 235 1.13 12.71 -11.63
CA GLN A 235 1.29 11.81 -12.77
C GLN A 235 2.70 11.21 -12.76
N PRO A 236 2.92 9.98 -13.28
CA PRO A 236 4.25 9.37 -13.31
C PRO A 236 5.32 10.21 -14.00
N ASP A 237 4.95 10.98 -15.02
CA ASP A 237 5.82 11.88 -15.79
C ASP A 237 5.87 13.32 -15.24
N ASP A 238 5.25 13.59 -14.08
CA ASP A 238 5.34 14.88 -13.41
C ASP A 238 6.79 15.18 -12.97
N GLN A 239 7.24 16.42 -13.11
CA GLN A 239 8.62 16.82 -12.80
C GLN A 239 9.00 16.59 -11.33
N ILE A 240 8.07 16.82 -10.40
CA ILE A 240 8.29 16.58 -8.97
C ILE A 240 8.42 15.08 -8.72
N MET A 241 7.59 14.27 -9.40
CA MET A 241 7.66 12.82 -9.27
C MET A 241 8.97 12.27 -9.85
N GLN A 242 9.39 12.71 -11.03
CA GLN A 242 10.67 12.32 -11.63
C GLN A 242 11.86 12.69 -10.75
N ALA A 243 11.86 13.88 -10.16
CA ALA A 243 12.88 14.29 -9.20
C ALA A 243 12.86 13.41 -7.93
N THR A 244 11.66 13.06 -7.44
CA THR A 244 11.49 12.16 -6.29
C THR A 244 12.06 10.77 -6.59
N VAL A 245 11.76 10.19 -7.76
CA VAL A 245 12.32 8.89 -8.17
C VAL A 245 13.83 8.97 -8.33
N ALA A 246 14.37 10.05 -8.88
CA ALA A 246 15.83 10.22 -8.97
C ALA A 246 16.51 10.23 -7.59
N HIS A 247 15.87 10.83 -6.56
CA HIS A 247 16.37 10.76 -5.18
C HIS A 247 16.24 9.35 -4.59
N ILE A 248 15.12 8.65 -4.80
CA ILE A 248 14.96 7.24 -4.37
C ILE A 248 16.04 6.36 -5.02
N GLU A 249 16.30 6.54 -6.31
CA GLU A 249 17.33 5.81 -7.03
C GLU A 249 18.73 6.08 -6.47
N ALA A 250 19.05 7.34 -6.20
CA ALA A 250 20.37 7.74 -5.71
C ALA A 250 20.63 7.26 -4.28
N ASP A 251 19.60 7.34 -3.42
CA ASP A 251 19.76 7.13 -1.98
C ASP A 251 19.40 5.70 -1.53
N LEU A 252 18.47 5.04 -2.23
CA LEU A 252 17.81 3.82 -1.73
C LEU A 252 17.91 2.61 -2.67
N HIS A 253 18.27 2.76 -3.93
CA HIS A 253 18.38 1.65 -4.89
C HIS A 253 19.83 1.18 -5.07
N CYS A 254 20.11 -0.07 -4.72
CA CYS A 254 21.42 -0.67 -4.95
C CYS A 254 21.57 -1.03 -6.44
N SER A 255 22.68 -0.64 -7.07
CA SER A 255 22.87 -0.77 -8.54
C SER A 255 22.73 -2.19 -9.10
N ASP A 256 23.10 -3.20 -8.30
CA ASP A 256 22.97 -4.63 -8.62
C ASP A 256 21.96 -5.34 -7.69
N GLY A 257 21.13 -4.56 -6.99
CA GLY A 257 20.34 -5.00 -5.86
C GLY A 257 18.87 -4.55 -5.91
N GLY A 258 18.27 -4.47 -4.73
CA GLY A 258 16.91 -4.03 -4.51
C GLY A 258 16.83 -2.61 -3.98
N VAL A 259 15.72 -2.30 -3.31
CA VAL A 259 15.41 -0.94 -2.83
C VAL A 259 15.19 -0.96 -1.33
N HIS A 260 15.88 -0.09 -0.61
CA HIS A 260 15.69 0.14 0.83
C HIS A 260 14.43 0.97 1.11
N ARG A 261 13.89 0.91 2.33
CA ARG A 261 12.73 1.73 2.74
C ARG A 261 13.07 3.21 2.76
N TYR A 262 14.06 3.59 3.56
CA TYR A 262 14.57 4.95 3.72
C TYR A 262 15.95 4.90 4.37
N LEU A 263 16.73 5.98 4.26
CA LEU A 263 18.05 6.05 4.91
C LEU A 263 17.89 6.12 6.44
N GLY A 264 18.58 5.22 7.15
CA GLY A 264 18.49 5.10 8.61
C GLY A 264 17.56 3.99 9.07
N ASP A 265 16.96 3.23 8.15
CA ASP A 265 16.25 2.00 8.50
C ASP A 265 17.19 1.00 9.18
N THR A 266 16.74 0.47 10.32
CA THR A 266 17.48 -0.55 11.09
C THR A 266 16.71 -1.86 11.25
N TYR A 267 15.49 -1.95 10.74
CA TYR A 267 14.66 -3.15 10.82
C TYR A 267 15.30 -4.29 10.03
N TYR A 268 15.63 -5.40 10.69
CA TYR A 268 16.53 -6.45 10.17
C TYR A 268 17.82 -5.89 9.53
N GLY A 269 18.36 -4.82 10.09
CA GLY A 269 19.56 -4.16 9.58
C GLY A 269 19.35 -3.28 8.35
N GLY A 270 18.09 -2.98 7.97
CA GLY A 270 17.76 -2.12 6.84
C GLY A 270 18.13 -2.77 5.52
N GLY A 271 17.51 -3.91 5.22
CA GLY A 271 17.74 -4.68 3.99
C GLY A 271 17.04 -4.11 2.76
N GLU A 272 17.13 -4.85 1.68
CA GLU A 272 16.55 -4.52 0.38
C GLU A 272 15.19 -5.21 0.25
N TRP A 273 14.12 -4.44 0.06
CA TRP A 273 12.76 -4.96 0.10
C TRP A 273 12.29 -5.43 -1.28
N THR A 274 11.82 -6.68 -1.33
CA THR A 274 11.33 -7.30 -2.56
C THR A 274 10.19 -6.50 -3.18
N LEU A 275 9.24 -6.06 -2.34
CA LEU A 275 8.08 -5.30 -2.78
C LEU A 275 8.46 -3.90 -3.29
N LEU A 276 9.50 -3.26 -2.73
CA LEU A 276 9.91 -1.91 -3.14
C LEU A 276 10.67 -1.94 -4.47
N ALA A 277 11.51 -2.96 -4.69
CA ALA A 277 12.10 -3.21 -6.00
C ALA A 277 11.02 -3.47 -7.07
N ALA A 278 10.00 -4.28 -6.74
CA ALA A 278 8.88 -4.51 -7.65
C ALA A 278 8.06 -3.22 -7.91
N TRP A 279 7.87 -2.38 -6.90
CA TRP A 279 7.15 -1.11 -7.01
C TRP A 279 7.90 -0.10 -7.87
N LEU A 280 9.22 0.05 -7.70
CA LEU A 280 10.04 0.90 -8.55
C LEU A 280 10.02 0.41 -9.99
N GLY A 281 10.07 -0.91 -10.20
CA GLY A 281 9.90 -1.52 -11.52
C GLY A 281 8.53 -1.20 -12.13
N TRP A 282 7.48 -1.16 -11.32
CA TRP A 282 6.13 -0.85 -11.79
C TRP A 282 6.06 0.61 -12.25
N TYR A 283 6.63 1.54 -11.48
CA TYR A 283 6.79 2.93 -11.92
C TYR A 283 7.54 3.03 -13.26
N TYR A 284 8.69 2.35 -13.41
CA TYR A 284 9.43 2.34 -14.69
C TYR A 284 8.59 1.84 -15.86
N ALA A 285 7.76 0.81 -15.65
CA ALA A 285 6.87 0.32 -16.70
C ALA A 285 5.81 1.36 -17.11
N GLU A 286 5.32 2.18 -16.17
CA GLU A 286 4.35 3.24 -16.46
C GLU A 286 4.95 4.42 -17.22
N VAL A 287 6.22 4.76 -16.97
CA VAL A 287 6.94 5.80 -17.74
C VAL A 287 7.63 5.27 -19.00
N GLY A 288 7.37 4.01 -19.38
CA GLY A 288 7.88 3.39 -20.61
C GLY A 288 9.33 2.90 -20.55
N GLU A 289 9.96 2.89 -19.38
CA GLU A 289 11.33 2.42 -19.15
C GLU A 289 11.38 0.88 -18.94
N TYR A 290 10.83 0.15 -19.90
CA TYR A 290 10.60 -1.30 -19.78
C TYR A 290 11.88 -2.13 -19.56
N GLU A 291 13.03 -1.69 -20.06
CA GLU A 291 14.31 -2.38 -19.81
C GLU A 291 14.70 -2.31 -18.34
N ARG A 292 14.47 -1.18 -17.67
CA ARG A 292 14.73 -1.03 -16.24
C ARG A 292 13.71 -1.82 -15.41
N ALA A 293 12.44 -1.78 -15.81
CA ALA A 293 11.39 -2.60 -15.21
C ALA A 293 11.70 -4.11 -15.28
N ARG A 294 12.20 -4.60 -16.43
CA ARG A 294 12.62 -6.01 -16.61
C ARG A 294 13.80 -6.40 -15.72
N LYS A 295 14.76 -5.49 -15.52
CA LYS A 295 15.88 -5.74 -14.60
C LYS A 295 15.42 -5.92 -13.16
N LEU A 296 14.55 -5.04 -12.67
CA LEU A 296 13.97 -5.17 -11.33
C LEU A 296 13.08 -6.40 -11.20
N LEU A 297 12.30 -6.74 -12.24
CA LEU A 297 11.52 -7.97 -12.26
C LEU A 297 12.44 -9.20 -12.12
N ALA A 298 13.52 -9.27 -12.90
CA ALA A 298 14.49 -10.35 -12.81
C ALA A 298 15.18 -10.42 -11.44
N TRP A 299 15.50 -9.27 -10.83
CA TRP A 299 16.05 -9.22 -9.49
C TRP A 299 15.05 -9.78 -8.46
N VAL A 300 13.78 -9.37 -8.52
CA VAL A 300 12.70 -9.88 -7.65
C VAL A 300 12.54 -11.40 -7.82
N GLU A 301 12.53 -11.89 -9.06
CA GLU A 301 12.45 -13.33 -9.36
C GLU A 301 13.61 -14.12 -8.76
N ALA A 302 14.82 -13.55 -8.72
CA ALA A 302 16.01 -14.17 -8.15
C ALA A 302 15.96 -14.29 -6.61
N GLN A 303 15.10 -13.54 -5.92
CA GLN A 303 14.96 -13.62 -4.46
C GLN A 303 14.04 -14.75 -3.99
N ALA A 304 13.35 -15.40 -4.91
CA ALA A 304 12.46 -16.51 -4.58
C ALA A 304 13.26 -17.75 -4.15
N ASP A 305 12.81 -18.44 -3.11
CA ASP A 305 13.39 -19.74 -2.72
C ASP A 305 13.00 -20.88 -3.68
N ASP A 306 13.52 -22.09 -3.46
CA ASP A 306 13.21 -23.28 -4.29
C ASP A 306 11.72 -23.65 -4.34
N ARG A 307 10.92 -23.15 -3.39
CA ARG A 307 9.46 -23.33 -3.33
C ARG A 307 8.71 -22.14 -3.92
N GLY A 308 9.44 -21.14 -4.40
CA GLY A 308 8.95 -19.91 -4.98
C GLY A 308 8.30 -18.98 -3.96
N ASN A 309 8.74 -18.97 -2.70
CA ASN A 309 8.34 -17.96 -1.72
C ASN A 309 9.22 -16.72 -1.85
N LEU A 310 8.60 -15.54 -1.90
CA LEU A 310 9.29 -14.25 -1.89
C LEU A 310 9.38 -13.70 -0.46
N PRO A 311 10.56 -13.23 -0.02
CA PRO A 311 10.73 -12.62 1.29
C PRO A 311 10.18 -11.18 1.34
N GLU A 312 9.98 -10.67 2.54
CA GLU A 312 9.80 -9.23 2.80
C GLU A 312 11.03 -8.43 2.30
N GLN A 313 12.20 -8.84 2.76
CA GLN A 313 13.49 -8.21 2.44
C GLN A 313 14.61 -9.24 2.34
N VAL A 314 15.71 -8.86 1.68
CA VAL A 314 16.97 -9.61 1.65
C VAL A 314 18.08 -8.79 2.30
N SER A 315 19.18 -9.46 2.67
CA SER A 315 20.23 -8.91 3.53
C SER A 315 21.61 -8.89 2.86
N ASP A 316 21.65 -8.90 1.53
CA ASP A 316 22.90 -8.81 0.76
C ASP A 316 23.57 -7.44 0.96
N HIS A 317 22.77 -6.37 0.93
CA HIS A 317 23.19 -5.03 1.31
C HIS A 317 22.35 -4.54 2.51
N LEU A 318 23.02 -4.22 3.62
CA LEU A 318 22.38 -3.74 4.84
C LEU A 318 22.84 -2.33 5.17
N LEU A 319 21.89 -1.43 5.46
CA LEU A 319 22.19 -0.07 5.93
C LEU A 319 22.80 -0.05 7.34
N ALA A 320 22.36 -0.96 8.21
CA ALA A 320 22.80 -1.11 9.59
C ALA A 320 23.06 -2.58 9.95
N PRO A 321 24.14 -3.21 9.41
CA PRO A 321 24.40 -4.64 9.59
C PRO A 321 24.48 -5.10 11.06
N ASN A 322 24.97 -4.23 11.94
CA ASN A 322 25.05 -4.46 13.38
C ASN A 322 23.70 -4.56 14.09
N ARG A 323 22.60 -4.20 13.41
CA ARG A 323 21.22 -4.28 13.93
C ARG A 323 20.49 -5.53 13.44
N TYR A 324 21.04 -6.32 12.52
CA TYR A 324 20.35 -7.52 12.01
C TYR A 324 20.05 -8.54 13.12
N SER A 325 21.06 -8.91 13.91
CA SER A 325 20.95 -10.02 14.86
C SER A 325 19.95 -9.78 16.00
N GLU A 326 19.69 -8.52 16.38
CA GLU A 326 18.70 -8.21 17.41
C GLU A 326 17.27 -8.48 16.93
N TRP A 327 16.96 -8.22 15.66
CA TRP A 327 15.65 -8.50 15.08
C TRP A 327 15.43 -9.99 14.88
N GLU A 328 16.45 -10.69 14.37
CA GLU A 328 16.38 -12.14 14.19
C GLU A 328 16.20 -12.88 15.52
N ALA A 329 16.90 -12.44 16.57
CA ALA A 329 16.70 -12.99 17.91
C ALA A 329 15.30 -12.69 18.49
N ARG A 330 14.71 -11.53 18.13
CA ARG A 330 13.42 -11.09 18.66
C ARG A 330 12.23 -11.78 17.98
N TRP A 331 12.26 -11.88 16.65
CA TRP A 331 11.11 -12.28 15.85
C TRP A 331 11.36 -13.46 14.91
N GLY A 332 12.57 -14.02 14.91
CA GLY A 332 12.97 -15.09 14.01
C GLY A 332 13.47 -14.56 12.67
N PRO A 333 13.63 -15.41 11.65
CA PRO A 333 14.07 -14.96 10.33
C PRO A 333 13.04 -14.02 9.68
N VAL A 334 13.51 -13.24 8.71
CA VAL A 334 12.67 -12.37 7.87
C VAL A 334 11.45 -13.13 7.32
N ALA A 335 10.28 -12.47 7.31
CA ALA A 335 9.03 -13.04 6.84
C ALA A 335 9.15 -13.57 5.39
N LYS A 336 8.77 -14.84 5.17
CA LYS A 336 8.85 -15.50 3.85
C LYS A 336 7.95 -16.76 3.79
N PRO A 337 6.82 -16.74 3.07
CA PRO A 337 6.42 -15.73 2.11
C PRO A 337 5.85 -14.48 2.76
N LEU A 338 6.09 -13.32 2.16
CA LEU A 338 5.28 -12.12 2.36
C LEU A 338 4.29 -12.00 1.20
N LEU A 339 2.98 -12.02 1.47
CA LEU A 339 1.97 -11.97 0.41
C LEU A 339 2.02 -10.65 -0.37
N TRP A 340 2.39 -9.55 0.28
CA TRP A 340 2.55 -8.25 -0.39
C TRP A 340 3.69 -8.26 -1.42
N SER A 341 4.82 -8.93 -1.14
CA SER A 341 5.89 -9.17 -2.11
C SER A 341 5.41 -9.97 -3.33
N HIS A 342 4.61 -11.02 -3.10
CA HIS A 342 3.99 -11.79 -4.19
C HIS A 342 3.03 -10.94 -5.03
N ALA A 343 2.24 -10.07 -4.39
CA ALA A 343 1.31 -9.18 -5.08
C ALA A 343 2.05 -8.17 -5.97
N LEU A 344 3.06 -7.47 -5.45
CA LEU A 344 3.83 -6.49 -6.23
C LEU A 344 4.62 -7.14 -7.36
N TYR A 345 5.14 -8.36 -7.15
CA TYR A 345 5.74 -9.15 -8.23
C TYR A 345 4.72 -9.43 -9.35
N LEU A 346 3.49 -9.86 -9.03
CA LEU A 346 2.45 -10.10 -10.04
C LEU A 346 2.05 -8.83 -10.79
N ILE A 347 1.95 -7.69 -10.08
CA ILE A 347 1.66 -6.38 -10.66
C ILE A 347 2.76 -5.98 -11.65
N LEU A 348 4.03 -6.04 -11.22
CA LEU A 348 5.17 -5.72 -12.08
C LEU A 348 5.26 -6.66 -13.29
N HIS A 349 5.10 -7.96 -13.07
CA HIS A 349 5.09 -8.94 -14.14
C HIS A 349 4.03 -8.59 -15.18
N GLN A 350 2.79 -8.27 -14.75
CA GLN A 350 1.72 -7.87 -15.67
C GLN A 350 2.00 -6.54 -16.38
N ALA A 351 2.63 -5.57 -15.70
CA ALA A 351 3.01 -4.28 -16.28
C ALA A 351 4.08 -4.46 -17.39
N VAL A 352 5.08 -5.32 -17.16
CA VAL A 352 6.14 -5.64 -18.13
C VAL A 352 5.60 -6.45 -19.32
N GLN A 353 4.74 -7.44 -19.09
CA GLN A 353 4.16 -8.24 -20.19
C GLN A 353 3.15 -7.43 -21.02
N GLY A 354 2.40 -6.53 -20.39
CA GLY A 354 1.46 -5.63 -21.05
C GLY A 354 2.11 -4.64 -22.02
N ALA A 355 3.43 -4.44 -21.95
CA ALA A 355 4.19 -3.58 -22.87
C ALA A 355 4.13 -4.06 -24.35
N GLY A 356 3.86 -5.34 -24.59
CA GLY A 356 3.65 -5.89 -25.94
C GLY A 356 2.24 -5.64 -26.49
N GLU A 357 1.28 -5.35 -25.62
CA GLU A 357 -0.11 -5.00 -25.94
C GLU A 357 -0.36 -3.56 -25.47
N VAL A 358 0.23 -2.59 -26.16
CA VAL A 358 0.02 -1.14 -25.94
C VAL A 358 -1.47 -0.81 -26.06
N CYS A 359 -2.25 -1.00 -24.99
CA CYS A 359 -3.66 -0.58 -24.93
C CYS A 359 -4.44 -0.84 -23.63
N ARG A 360 -3.95 -1.59 -22.62
CA ARG A 360 -4.78 -1.91 -21.42
C ARG A 360 -4.48 -1.07 -20.18
N TRP A 361 -3.22 -0.75 -19.90
CA TRP A 361 -2.84 -0.06 -18.65
C TRP A 361 -3.27 1.42 -18.62
N ASN A 362 -3.08 2.18 -19.70
CA ASN A 362 -3.53 3.57 -19.76
C ASN A 362 -5.06 3.71 -19.64
N ARG A 363 -5.84 2.68 -20.00
CA ARG A 363 -7.31 2.69 -19.87
C ARG A 363 -7.81 2.44 -18.44
N LEU A 364 -7.00 1.87 -17.55
CA LEU A 364 -7.37 1.70 -16.14
C LEU A 364 -7.19 3.01 -15.34
N TYR A 365 -6.35 3.93 -15.85
CA TYR A 365 -6.00 5.19 -15.20
C TYR A 365 -6.41 6.43 -16.01
N ASP A 366 -7.10 6.27 -17.14
CA ASP A 366 -7.74 7.40 -17.83
C ASP A 366 -9.10 7.65 -17.15
N TRP A 367 -9.05 8.38 -16.02
CA TRP A 367 -10.18 8.65 -15.12
C TRP A 367 -11.36 9.40 -15.78
N LYS A 368 -11.22 9.78 -17.07
CA LYS A 368 -12.16 10.65 -17.81
C LYS A 368 -12.73 10.02 -19.09
N ALA A 369 -12.46 8.75 -19.37
CA ALA A 369 -12.91 8.07 -20.60
C ALA A 369 -14.23 7.30 -20.43
#